data_AF-A0A411AF77-F1
#
_entry.id   AF-A0A411AF77-F1
#
_cell.length_a   1.000
_cell.length_b   1.000
_cell.length_c   1.000
_cell.angle_alpha   90.00
_cell.angle_beta   90.00
_cell.angle_gamma   90.00
#
_symmetry.space_group_name_H-M   'P 1'
#
loop_
_entity.id
_entity.type
_entity.pdbx_description
1 polymer ?
#
loop_
_entity_poly.entity_id
_entity_poly.type
_entity_poly.pdbx_seq_one_letter_code
_entity_poly.pdbx_strand_id
1 'polypeptide(L)'
;AYAYDSRFNFILLRKNVGKRKAQIAAIRRSSGDLVLNVDSDTILATDVVRKLALRMQDDEIGAAMGQLTASNRSATWLTRLIDMEYWLACNEERAAQARFGAVMCCCGPCAMYRRSALDRLLDQYETQFFRGKPSDFGEDRHLTILMLKAGFRTEYVPDAYAATVVPDRVGPYLRQQLRWARSTFRDTLLALRLLPGLDRYLTLDVIGQNVGPLLLALSVVTGIAQLALTATVPWWTVLIVASMTMVRCGVAALRARQLRFFAFALHTPINIF
;
A
#
# COMPACT_ATOMS: atom_id res chain seq x y z
N ALA A 1 30.93 5.96 8.99
CA ALA A 1 30.96 7.13 8.08
C ALA A 1 30.00 8.25 8.53
N TYR A 2 28.71 7.99 8.76
CA TYR A 2 27.72 9.06 9.04
C TYR A 2 27.55 9.48 10.51
N ALA A 3 28.13 8.77 11.48
CA ALA A 3 27.89 9.01 12.91
C ALA A 3 28.34 10.41 13.42
N TYR A 4 29.23 11.09 12.68
CA TYR A 4 29.76 12.41 13.02
C TYR A 4 29.29 13.52 12.06
N ASP A 5 28.42 13.20 11.09
CA ASP A 5 27.88 14.18 10.16
C ASP A 5 26.68 14.87 10.80
N SER A 6 26.76 16.19 10.98
CA SER A 6 25.73 17.00 11.66
C SER A 6 24.38 17.01 10.92
N ARG A 7 24.34 16.59 9.66
CA ARG A 7 23.09 16.43 8.89
C ARG A 7 22.31 15.18 9.30
N PHE A 8 22.95 14.23 10.00
CA PHE A 8 22.33 12.99 10.45
C PHE A 8 22.14 13.00 11.96
N ASN A 9 20.93 12.64 12.39
CA ASN A 9 20.62 12.46 13.80
C ASN A 9 20.14 11.03 14.04
N PHE A 10 20.81 10.31 14.93
CA PHE A 10 20.49 8.93 15.26
C PHE A 10 19.76 8.87 16.60
N ILE A 11 18.51 8.42 16.58
CA ILE A 11 17.69 8.29 17.79
C ILE A 11 17.62 6.80 18.16
N LEU A 12 18.41 6.40 19.15
CA LEU A 12 18.34 5.05 19.70
C LEU A 12 17.29 4.97 20.82
N LEU A 13 16.26 4.16 20.62
CA LEU A 13 15.26 3.88 21.65
C LEU A 13 15.74 2.76 22.57
N ARG A 14 15.44 2.87 23.87
CA ARG A 14 15.90 1.90 24.89
C ARG A 14 15.44 0.46 24.64
N LYS A 15 14.30 0.28 23.96
CA LYS A 15 13.75 -1.02 23.58
C LYS A 15 12.97 -0.88 22.27
N ASN A 16 12.70 -2.02 21.62
CA ASN A 16 11.81 -2.04 20.46
C ASN A 16 10.38 -1.66 20.89
N VAL A 17 9.85 -0.61 20.29
CA VAL A 17 8.49 -0.07 20.55
C VAL A 17 7.59 -0.09 19.32
N GLY A 18 8.03 -0.75 18.24
CA GLY A 18 7.34 -0.77 16.93
C GLY A 18 7.66 0.44 16.05
N LYS A 19 7.39 0.30 14.74
CA LYS A 19 7.69 1.30 13.69
C LYS A 19 7.01 2.63 13.99
N ARG A 20 5.72 2.60 14.32
CA ARG A 20 4.93 3.79 14.65
C ARG A 20 5.56 4.70 15.71
N LYS A 21 5.89 4.15 16.87
CA LYS A 21 6.43 4.93 17.99
C LYS A 21 7.83 5.47 17.69
N ALA A 22 8.60 4.72 16.91
CA ALA A 22 9.88 5.21 16.40
C ALA A 22 9.71 6.38 15.42
N GLN A 23 8.74 6.31 14.51
CA GLN A 23 8.41 7.42 13.61
C GLN A 23 7.97 8.66 14.39
N ILE A 24 7.10 8.52 15.39
CA ILE A 24 6.66 9.65 16.24
C ILE A 24 7.85 10.30 16.94
N ALA A 25 8.76 9.50 17.52
CA ALA A 25 9.96 10.02 18.17
C ALA A 25 10.87 10.78 17.20
N ALA A 26 11.00 10.31 15.95
CA ALA A 26 11.75 10.99 14.91
C ALA A 26 11.07 12.29 14.46
N ILE A 27 9.77 12.27 14.20
CA ILE A 27 8.99 13.43 13.76
C ILE A 27 9.04 14.55 14.81
N ARG A 28 8.82 14.23 16.10
CA ARG A 28 8.88 15.20 17.20
C ARG A 28 10.25 15.86 17.38
N ARG A 29 11.33 15.24 16.89
CA ARG A 29 12.70 15.78 16.93
C ARG A 29 13.16 16.38 15.60
N SER A 30 12.32 16.31 14.57
CA SER A 30 12.61 16.90 13.26
C SER A 30 12.16 18.36 13.21
N SER A 31 12.80 19.17 12.35
CA SER A 31 12.51 20.59 12.19
C SER A 31 12.02 20.99 10.79
N GLY A 32 12.04 20.07 9.83
CA GLY A 32 11.62 20.36 8.45
C GLY A 32 10.10 20.57 8.32
N ASP A 33 9.68 21.37 7.34
CA ASP A 33 8.24 21.59 7.08
C ASP A 33 7.55 20.36 6.48
N LEU A 34 8.32 19.51 5.80
CA LEU A 34 7.91 18.26 5.20
C LEU A 34 8.72 17.11 5.80
N VAL A 35 8.06 15.97 6.04
CA VAL A 35 8.67 14.74 6.54
C VAL A 35 8.55 13.66 5.48
N LEU A 36 9.68 13.13 5.01
CA LEU A 36 9.72 11.99 4.10
C LEU A 36 10.01 10.70 4.89
N ASN A 37 9.06 9.77 4.86
CA ASN A 37 9.25 8.42 5.37
C ASN A 37 9.86 7.52 4.28
N VAL A 38 10.90 6.78 4.66
CA VAL A 38 11.63 5.85 3.80
C VAL A 38 11.88 4.57 4.59
N ASP A 39 11.51 3.42 4.04
CA ASP A 39 11.84 2.13 4.65
C ASP A 39 13.34 1.84 4.48
N SER A 40 13.94 1.13 5.45
CA SER A 40 15.40 0.90 5.49
C SER A 40 15.94 0.06 4.33
N ASP A 41 15.07 -0.64 3.62
CA ASP A 41 15.36 -1.47 2.45
C ASP A 41 15.03 -0.77 1.12
N THR A 42 14.82 0.56 1.16
CA THR A 42 14.40 1.36 0.02
C THR A 42 15.49 2.33 -0.42
N ILE A 43 15.73 2.36 -1.73
CA ILE A 43 16.64 3.29 -2.40
C ILE A 43 15.81 4.29 -3.19
N LEU A 44 16.00 5.58 -2.90
CA LEU A 44 15.32 6.66 -3.61
C LEU A 44 16.12 7.09 -4.84
N ALA A 45 15.43 7.43 -5.94
CA ALA A 45 16.06 8.18 -7.01
C ALA A 45 16.49 9.57 -6.53
N THR A 46 17.55 10.12 -7.13
CA THR A 46 18.23 11.34 -6.66
C THR A 46 17.31 12.58 -6.61
N ASP A 47 16.22 12.59 -7.38
CA ASP A 47 15.31 13.72 -7.48
C ASP A 47 13.93 13.48 -6.83
N VAL A 48 13.74 12.38 -6.10
CA VAL A 48 12.48 12.05 -5.39
C VAL A 48 12.07 13.16 -4.45
N VAL A 49 12.98 13.62 -3.60
CA VAL A 49 12.69 14.65 -2.58
C VAL A 49 12.18 15.92 -3.26
N ARG A 50 12.85 16.36 -4.33
CA ARG A 50 12.47 17.54 -5.11
C ARG A 50 11.09 17.37 -5.73
N LYS A 51 10.81 16.23 -6.38
CA LYS A 51 9.53 15.97 -7.05
C LYS A 51 8.35 15.91 -6.07
N LEU A 52 8.54 15.25 -4.92
CA LEU A 52 7.52 15.21 -3.88
C LEU A 52 7.32 16.60 -3.25
N ALA A 53 8.39 17.31 -2.91
CA ALA A 53 8.31 18.65 -2.33
C ALA A 53 7.59 19.65 -3.26
N LEU A 54 7.84 19.57 -4.58
CA LEU A 54 7.12 20.38 -5.57
C LEU A 54 5.61 20.10 -5.55
N ARG A 55 5.20 18.84 -5.42
CA ARG A 55 3.77 18.50 -5.28
C ARG A 55 3.20 19.03 -3.96
N MET A 56 3.96 18.96 -2.88
CA MET A 56 3.56 19.43 -1.55
C MET A 56 3.52 20.96 -1.39
N GLN A 57 3.83 21.76 -2.43
CA GLN A 57 3.68 23.22 -2.38
C GLN A 57 2.21 23.66 -2.26
N ASP A 58 1.28 22.83 -2.71
CA ASP A 58 -0.15 23.04 -2.49
C ASP A 58 -0.52 22.69 -1.04
N ASP A 59 -1.01 23.69 -0.31
CA ASP A 59 -1.35 23.57 1.11
C ASP A 59 -2.55 22.66 1.39
N GLU A 60 -3.37 22.36 0.38
CA GLU A 60 -4.43 21.35 0.49
C GLU A 60 -3.87 19.92 0.56
N ILE A 61 -2.63 19.70 0.13
CA ILE A 61 -2.00 18.38 0.13
C ILE A 61 -1.32 18.12 1.48
N GLY A 62 -1.81 17.09 2.18
CA GLY A 62 -1.27 16.64 3.46
C GLY A 62 -0.24 15.52 3.31
N ALA A 63 -0.32 14.74 2.23
CA ALA A 63 0.66 13.71 1.90
C ALA A 63 0.79 13.45 0.40
N ALA A 64 1.98 13.06 -0.04
CA ALA A 64 2.26 12.61 -1.40
C ALA A 64 3.18 11.39 -1.39
N MET A 65 2.86 10.37 -2.19
CA MET A 65 3.72 9.19 -2.35
C MET A 65 4.35 9.12 -3.75
N GLY A 66 5.49 8.45 -3.82
CA GLY A 66 6.19 8.17 -5.07
C GLY A 66 5.81 6.82 -5.69
N GLN A 67 6.29 6.61 -6.91
CA GLN A 67 6.22 5.35 -7.62
C GLN A 67 7.16 4.31 -7.00
N LEU A 68 6.64 3.10 -6.76
CA LEU A 68 7.42 1.99 -6.20
C LEU A 68 7.79 0.95 -7.25
N THR A 69 8.99 0.39 -7.11
CA THR A 69 9.48 -0.75 -7.89
C THR A 69 10.23 -1.73 -7.01
N ALA A 70 10.27 -3.01 -7.39
CA ALA A 70 11.09 -3.98 -6.68
C ALA A 70 12.56 -3.88 -7.15
N SER A 71 13.48 -3.61 -6.21
CA SER A 71 14.92 -3.50 -6.51
C SER A 71 15.51 -4.85 -6.93
N ASN A 72 15.07 -5.93 -6.29
CA ASN A 72 15.46 -7.31 -6.57
C ASN A 72 14.47 -8.02 -7.53
N ARG A 73 13.74 -7.28 -8.38
CA ARG A 73 12.71 -7.85 -9.27
C ARG A 73 13.21 -9.02 -10.11
N SER A 74 14.47 -9.01 -10.55
CA SER A 74 15.06 -10.04 -11.42
C SER A 74 15.62 -11.26 -10.67
N ALA A 75 15.57 -11.29 -9.34
CA ALA A 75 16.24 -12.32 -8.53
C ALA A 75 15.57 -13.70 -8.63
N THR A 76 14.23 -13.76 -8.60
CA THR A 76 13.47 -15.01 -8.68
C THR A 76 12.22 -14.86 -9.56
N TRP A 77 11.53 -15.96 -9.84
CA TRP A 77 10.20 -15.89 -10.46
C TRP A 77 9.19 -15.17 -9.55
N LEU A 78 9.31 -15.36 -8.23
CA LEU A 78 8.45 -14.74 -7.24
C LEU A 78 8.67 -13.22 -7.18
N THR A 79 9.91 -12.74 -7.12
CA THR A 79 10.19 -11.29 -7.10
C THR A 79 9.69 -10.59 -8.36
N ARG A 80 9.72 -11.27 -9.52
CA ARG A 80 9.15 -10.76 -10.78
C ARG A 80 7.63 -10.60 -10.69
N LEU A 81 6.93 -11.56 -10.09
CA LEU A 81 5.49 -11.47 -9.87
C LEU A 81 5.13 -10.39 -8.86
N ILE A 82 5.92 -10.26 -7.78
CA ILE A 82 5.70 -9.23 -6.77
C ILE A 82 5.91 -7.82 -7.34
N ASP A 83 6.91 -7.61 -8.22
CA ASP A 83 7.10 -6.33 -8.94
C ASP A 83 5.83 -5.92 -9.71
N MET A 84 5.18 -6.89 -10.38
CA MET A 84 3.93 -6.64 -11.10
C MET A 84 2.77 -6.31 -10.15
N GLU A 85 2.64 -7.03 -9.03
CA GLU A 85 1.59 -6.73 -8.05
C GLU A 85 1.80 -5.36 -7.38
N TYR A 86 3.04 -5.02 -7.02
CA TYR A 86 3.39 -3.70 -6.50
C TYR A 86 3.05 -2.61 -7.52
N TRP A 87 3.34 -2.83 -8.79
CA TRP A 87 2.97 -1.86 -9.83
C TRP A 87 1.46 -1.66 -9.91
N LEU A 88 0.65 -2.71 -9.80
CA LEU A 88 -0.80 -2.59 -9.78
C LEU A 88 -1.32 -1.89 -8.50
N ALA A 89 -0.93 -2.38 -7.33
CA ALA A 89 -1.50 -1.97 -6.04
C ALA A 89 -0.91 -0.68 -5.44
N CYS A 90 0.37 -0.39 -5.73
CA CYS A 90 1.08 0.78 -5.20
C CYS A 90 1.24 1.90 -6.23
N ASN A 91 1.07 1.64 -7.52
CA ASN A 91 1.21 2.67 -8.56
C ASN A 91 -0.11 2.93 -9.28
N GLU A 92 -0.65 1.99 -10.06
CA GLU A 92 -1.85 2.25 -10.88
C GLU A 92 -3.10 2.54 -10.04
N GLU A 93 -3.35 1.75 -8.99
CA GLU A 93 -4.48 1.99 -8.09
C GLU A 93 -4.35 3.36 -7.41
N ARG A 94 -3.13 3.72 -6.96
CA ARG A 94 -2.87 5.01 -6.31
C ARG A 94 -2.98 6.16 -7.29
N ALA A 95 -2.55 5.98 -8.53
CA ALA A 95 -2.73 6.95 -9.60
C ALA A 95 -4.22 7.19 -9.90
N ALA A 96 -5.04 6.13 -9.92
CA ALA A 96 -6.48 6.25 -10.10
C ALA A 96 -7.15 6.98 -8.93
N GLN A 97 -6.80 6.62 -7.69
CA GLN A 97 -7.29 7.29 -6.48
C GLN A 97 -6.87 8.77 -6.39
N ALA A 98 -5.64 9.09 -6.79
CA ALA A 98 -5.12 10.46 -6.79
C ALA A 98 -5.91 11.40 -7.72
N ARG A 99 -6.55 10.89 -8.79
CA ARG A 99 -7.44 11.71 -9.64
C ARG A 99 -8.63 12.29 -8.87
N PHE A 100 -8.96 11.69 -7.74
CA PHE A 100 -10.02 12.12 -6.83
C PHE A 100 -9.46 12.72 -5.52
N GLY A 101 -8.17 13.07 -5.51
CA GLY A 101 -7.51 13.74 -4.39
C GLY A 101 -7.34 12.88 -3.13
N ALA A 102 -7.56 11.57 -3.21
CA ALA A 102 -7.55 10.70 -2.05
C ALA A 102 -6.92 9.33 -2.33
N VAL A 103 -5.60 9.31 -2.45
CA VAL A 103 -4.82 8.08 -2.28
C VAL A 103 -5.16 7.47 -0.92
N MET A 104 -5.69 6.24 -0.91
CA MET A 104 -6.18 5.58 0.31
C MET A 104 -5.07 4.95 1.17
N CYS A 105 -3.84 4.91 0.65
CA CYS A 105 -2.65 4.45 1.35
C CYS A 105 -1.39 5.02 0.68
N CYS A 106 -0.78 6.06 1.26
CA CYS A 106 0.55 6.50 0.86
C CYS A 106 1.58 5.48 1.37
N CYS A 107 2.14 4.66 0.48
CA CYS A 107 2.97 3.52 0.87
C CYS A 107 4.28 3.92 1.59
N GLY A 108 4.61 3.22 2.66
CA GLY A 108 5.76 3.50 3.55
C GLY A 108 7.14 3.66 2.90
N PRO A 109 7.49 2.93 1.82
CA PRO A 109 8.80 3.06 1.19
C PRO A 109 9.13 4.47 0.68
N CYS A 110 8.11 5.26 0.30
CA CYS A 110 8.31 6.60 -0.24
C CYS A 110 7.05 7.46 -0.10
N ALA A 111 6.85 8.02 1.08
CA ALA A 111 5.73 8.91 1.38
C ALA A 111 6.17 10.17 2.13
N MET A 112 5.87 11.33 1.56
CA MET A 112 6.10 12.64 2.16
C MET A 112 4.82 13.17 2.80
N TYR A 113 4.95 13.79 3.97
CA TYR A 113 3.85 14.31 4.76
C TYR A 113 4.12 15.75 5.19
N ARG A 114 3.06 16.54 5.30
CA ARG A 114 3.13 17.91 5.84
C ARG A 114 3.29 17.85 7.36
N ARG A 115 4.38 18.43 7.91
CA ARG A 115 4.68 18.33 9.35
C ARG A 115 3.62 19.03 10.21
N SER A 116 3.13 20.19 9.78
CA SER A 116 2.09 20.92 10.54
C SER A 116 0.78 20.12 10.69
N ALA A 117 0.45 19.26 9.72
CA ALA A 117 -0.65 18.32 9.82
C ALA A 117 -0.29 17.14 10.75
N LEU A 118 0.91 16.57 10.61
CA LEU A 118 1.40 15.50 11.47
C LEU A 118 1.35 15.90 12.94
N ASP A 119 1.86 17.08 13.32
CA ASP A 119 1.92 17.54 14.72
C ASP A 119 0.55 17.49 15.42
N ARG A 120 -0.54 17.73 14.68
CA ARG A 120 -1.92 17.67 15.19
C ARG A 120 -2.48 16.25 15.25
N LEU A 121 -1.90 15.32 14.50
CA LEU A 121 -2.38 13.96 14.29
C LEU A 121 -1.55 12.90 15.01
N LEU A 122 -0.34 13.20 15.49
CA LEU A 122 0.57 12.21 16.09
C LEU A 122 -0.04 11.46 17.28
N ASP A 123 -0.84 12.14 18.11
CA ASP A 123 -1.45 11.51 19.28
C ASP A 123 -2.55 10.50 18.87
N GLN A 124 -3.36 10.84 17.87
CA GLN A 124 -4.35 9.93 17.27
C GLN A 124 -3.67 8.77 16.54
N TYR A 125 -2.57 9.07 15.83
CA TYR A 125 -1.76 8.10 15.14
C TYR A 125 -1.19 7.07 16.11
N GLU A 126 -0.61 7.52 17.25
CA GLU A 126 -0.09 6.63 18.30
C GLU A 126 -1.18 5.71 18.86
N THR A 127 -2.35 6.27 19.12
CA THR A 127 -3.46 5.64 19.84
C THR A 127 -4.47 4.95 18.92
N GLN A 128 -4.00 4.30 17.85
CA GLN A 128 -4.89 3.50 17.01
C GLN A 128 -5.39 2.25 17.75
N PHE A 129 -6.70 2.21 18.01
CA PHE A 129 -7.38 1.03 18.56
C PHE A 129 -8.28 0.37 17.51
N PHE A 130 -8.35 -0.96 17.56
CA PHE A 130 -9.37 -1.73 16.86
C PHE A 130 -9.97 -2.76 17.80
N ARG A 131 -11.29 -2.70 17.98
CA ARG A 131 -12.05 -3.57 18.92
C ARG A 131 -11.42 -3.59 20.33
N GLY A 132 -11.03 -2.41 20.83
CA GLY A 132 -10.46 -2.23 22.17
C GLY A 132 -8.99 -2.65 22.33
N LYS A 133 -8.32 -3.10 21.25
CA LYS A 133 -6.89 -3.48 21.29
C LYS A 133 -6.02 -2.48 20.52
N PRO A 134 -4.84 -2.10 21.04
CA PRO A 134 -3.86 -1.34 20.27
C PRO A 134 -3.49 -2.09 18.99
N SER A 135 -3.37 -1.34 17.91
CA SER A 135 -3.04 -1.86 16.59
C SER A 135 -1.58 -1.53 16.25
N ASP A 136 -0.79 -2.53 15.87
CA ASP A 136 0.67 -2.45 15.66
C ASP A 136 1.12 -2.66 14.21
N PHE A 137 0.19 -2.70 13.26
CA PHE A 137 0.47 -2.81 11.82
C PHE A 137 -0.36 -1.82 11.01
N GLY A 138 0.07 -1.51 9.79
CA GLY A 138 -0.72 -0.67 8.86
C GLY A 138 -0.60 0.83 9.11
N GLU A 139 0.56 1.23 9.60
CA GLU A 139 0.90 2.60 9.95
C GLU A 139 0.68 3.58 8.79
N ASP A 140 1.11 3.19 7.59
CA ASP A 140 1.09 4.04 6.40
C ASP A 140 -0.36 4.36 5.99
N ARG A 141 -1.21 3.33 5.91
CA ARG A 141 -2.64 3.47 5.61
C ARG A 141 -3.36 4.26 6.69
N HIS A 142 -3.07 3.98 7.96
CA HIS A 142 -3.68 4.71 9.06
C HIS A 142 -3.36 6.20 9.01
N LEU A 143 -2.08 6.56 8.82
CA LEU A 143 -1.65 7.94 8.72
C LEU A 143 -2.29 8.66 7.53
N THR A 144 -2.42 7.96 6.40
CA THR A 144 -3.11 8.46 5.20
C THR A 144 -4.59 8.75 5.47
N ILE A 145 -5.29 7.84 6.17
CA ILE A 145 -6.69 8.06 6.57
C ILE A 145 -6.82 9.24 7.53
N LEU A 146 -5.87 9.42 8.46
CA LEU A 146 -5.88 10.57 9.36
C LEU A 146 -5.71 11.90 8.60
N MET A 147 -4.83 11.93 7.59
CA MET A 147 -4.68 13.11 6.71
C MET A 147 -5.98 13.43 5.99
N LEU A 148 -6.62 12.43 5.37
CA LEU A 148 -7.90 12.61 4.69
C LEU A 148 -9.00 13.07 5.66
N LYS A 149 -9.08 12.50 6.87
CA LYS A 149 -10.03 12.92 7.91
C LYS A 149 -9.79 14.34 8.41
N ALA A 150 -8.55 14.81 8.36
CA ALA A 150 -8.20 16.19 8.69
C ALA A 150 -8.52 17.18 7.56
N GLY A 151 -9.10 16.72 6.45
CA GLY A 151 -9.50 17.55 5.32
C GLY A 151 -8.42 17.78 4.27
N PHE A 152 -7.27 17.12 4.40
CA PHE A 152 -6.20 17.20 3.41
C PHE A 152 -6.41 16.22 2.26
N ARG A 153 -5.90 16.57 1.08
CA ARG A 153 -5.74 15.67 -0.05
C ARG A 153 -4.49 14.81 0.10
N THR A 154 -4.53 13.64 -0.52
CA THR A 154 -3.40 12.72 -0.61
C THR A 154 -3.14 12.33 -2.07
N GLU A 155 -1.87 12.44 -2.49
CA GLU A 155 -1.50 12.45 -3.91
C GLU A 155 -0.49 11.37 -4.28
N TYR A 156 -0.45 11.04 -5.56
CA TYR A 156 0.52 10.13 -6.17
C TYR A 156 1.37 10.89 -7.20
N VAL A 157 2.70 10.76 -7.08
CA VAL A 157 3.68 11.42 -7.97
C VAL A 157 4.39 10.36 -8.81
N PRO A 158 3.96 10.12 -10.07
CA PRO A 158 4.49 9.03 -10.90
C PRO A 158 5.99 9.13 -11.17
N ASP A 159 6.52 10.36 -11.27
CA ASP A 159 7.93 10.56 -11.58
C ASP A 159 8.87 10.42 -10.37
N ALA A 160 8.34 10.27 -9.15
CA ALA A 160 9.14 10.14 -7.93
C ALA A 160 9.42 8.65 -7.64
N TYR A 161 10.53 8.13 -8.16
CA TYR A 161 10.83 6.69 -8.12
C TYR A 161 11.56 6.24 -6.85
N ALA A 162 11.05 5.19 -6.20
CA ALA A 162 11.71 4.47 -5.12
C ALA A 162 11.77 2.96 -5.41
N ALA A 163 12.90 2.34 -5.11
CA ALA A 163 13.16 0.92 -5.31
C ALA A 163 13.32 0.22 -3.95
N THR A 164 12.37 -0.65 -3.60
CA THR A 164 12.34 -1.37 -2.32
C THR A 164 12.63 -2.86 -2.53
N VAL A 165 13.26 -3.51 -1.55
CA VAL A 165 13.48 -4.97 -1.58
C VAL A 165 12.17 -5.68 -1.30
N VAL A 166 11.83 -6.69 -2.11
CA VAL A 166 10.66 -7.55 -1.89
C VAL A 166 11.07 -8.96 -1.47
N PRO A 167 10.20 -9.72 -0.78
CA PRO A 167 10.49 -11.10 -0.41
C PRO A 167 10.85 -11.98 -1.61
N ASP A 168 11.91 -12.79 -1.46
CA ASP A 168 12.37 -13.73 -2.49
C ASP A 168 11.85 -15.16 -2.29
N ARG A 169 11.17 -15.41 -1.17
CA ARG A 169 10.60 -16.71 -0.76
C ARG A 169 9.11 -16.59 -0.43
N VAL A 170 8.36 -17.65 -0.71
CA VAL A 170 6.89 -17.71 -0.54
C VAL A 170 6.47 -17.49 0.93
N GLY A 171 7.15 -18.11 1.90
CA GLY A 171 6.78 -18.00 3.32
C GLY A 171 6.77 -16.54 3.85
N PRO A 172 7.89 -15.78 3.73
CA PRO A 172 7.91 -14.36 4.06
C PRO A 172 6.89 -13.53 3.27
N TYR A 173 6.72 -13.82 1.98
CA TYR A 173 5.72 -13.15 1.14
C TYR A 173 4.28 -13.34 1.67
N LEU A 174 3.86 -14.56 1.99
CA LEU A 174 2.53 -14.83 2.54
C LEU A 174 2.31 -14.13 3.89
N ARG A 175 3.32 -14.11 4.77
CA ARG A 175 3.24 -13.35 6.04
C ARG A 175 3.06 -11.86 5.81
N GLN A 176 3.64 -11.31 4.74
CA GLN A 176 3.45 -9.93 4.36
C GLN A 176 2.03 -9.68 3.83
N GLN A 177 1.54 -10.51 2.90
CA GLN A 177 0.19 -10.39 2.34
C GLN A 177 -0.90 -10.50 3.41
N LEU A 178 -0.78 -11.47 4.32
CA LEU A 178 -1.71 -11.62 5.45
C LEU A 178 -1.74 -10.37 6.35
N ARG A 179 -0.57 -9.76 6.59
CA ARG A 179 -0.49 -8.51 7.37
C ARG A 179 -1.18 -7.36 6.65
N TRP A 180 -0.97 -7.26 5.33
CA TRP A 180 -1.58 -6.23 4.48
C TRP A 180 -3.09 -6.40 4.39
N ALA A 181 -3.58 -7.63 4.15
CA ALA A 181 -5.00 -7.94 4.13
C ALA A 181 -5.67 -7.55 5.46
N ARG A 182 -5.09 -7.97 6.60
CA ARG A 182 -5.59 -7.58 7.94
C ARG A 182 -5.64 -6.06 8.12
N SER A 183 -4.62 -5.35 7.66
CA SER A 183 -4.60 -3.88 7.71
C SER A 183 -5.71 -3.27 6.86
N THR A 184 -5.87 -3.74 5.62
CA THR A 184 -6.88 -3.24 4.68
C THR A 184 -8.28 -3.40 5.26
N PHE A 185 -8.67 -4.60 5.71
CA PHE A 185 -9.99 -4.82 6.31
C PHE A 185 -10.25 -3.91 7.52
N ARG A 186 -9.28 -3.82 8.42
CA ARG A 186 -9.37 -2.98 9.62
C ARG A 186 -9.54 -1.51 9.25
N ASP A 187 -8.67 -1.00 8.38
CA ASP A 187 -8.62 0.40 8.03
C ASP A 187 -9.79 0.82 7.15
N THR A 188 -10.31 -0.07 6.30
CA THR A 188 -11.59 0.14 5.63
C THR A 188 -12.71 0.36 6.64
N LEU A 189 -12.82 -0.46 7.69
CA LEU A 189 -13.83 -0.27 8.75
C LEU A 189 -13.66 1.10 9.45
N LEU A 190 -12.43 1.49 9.74
CA LEU A 190 -12.12 2.79 10.35
C LEU A 190 -12.36 3.99 9.41
N ALA A 191 -12.27 3.76 8.10
CA ALA A 191 -12.49 4.74 7.05
C ALA A 191 -13.95 4.80 6.56
N LEU A 192 -14.85 3.92 6.99
CA LEU A 192 -16.25 3.92 6.51
C LEU A 192 -16.94 5.28 6.68
N ARG A 193 -16.63 6.01 7.76
CA ARG A 193 -17.20 7.35 8.01
C ARG A 193 -16.61 8.45 7.11
N LEU A 194 -15.46 8.19 6.48
CA LEU A 194 -14.82 9.09 5.53
C LEU A 194 -15.43 8.95 4.13
N LEU A 195 -15.84 7.74 3.74
CA LEU A 195 -16.27 7.43 2.37
C LEU A 195 -17.40 8.32 1.82
N PRO A 196 -18.45 8.72 2.59
CA PRO A 196 -19.49 9.59 2.07
C PRO A 196 -19.01 11.00 1.70
N GLY A 197 -17.88 11.44 2.27
CA GLY A 197 -17.24 12.72 1.95
C GLY A 197 -16.22 12.64 0.81
N LEU A 198 -15.99 11.45 0.27
CA LEU A 198 -15.08 11.20 -0.85
C LEU A 198 -15.87 10.95 -2.14
N ASP A 199 -15.16 10.94 -3.27
CA ASP A 199 -15.75 10.60 -4.56
C ASP A 199 -16.34 9.17 -4.57
N ARG A 200 -17.44 8.97 -5.31
CA ARG A 200 -18.13 7.68 -5.43
C ARG A 200 -17.23 6.59 -5.99
N TYR A 201 -16.29 6.93 -6.88
CA TYR A 201 -15.28 5.99 -7.37
C TYR A 201 -14.49 5.38 -6.23
N LEU A 202 -14.06 6.18 -5.25
CA LEU A 202 -13.26 5.71 -4.11
C LEU A 202 -14.06 4.78 -3.21
N THR A 203 -15.36 5.03 -3.07
CA THR A 203 -16.27 4.11 -2.36
C THR A 203 -16.36 2.77 -3.09
N LEU A 204 -16.55 2.78 -4.40
CA LEU A 204 -16.60 1.55 -5.22
C LEU A 204 -15.27 0.80 -5.18
N ASP A 205 -14.15 1.52 -5.25
CA ASP A 205 -12.81 0.96 -5.17
C ASP A 205 -12.56 0.27 -3.82
N VAL A 206 -12.89 0.93 -2.71
CA VAL A 206 -12.78 0.35 -1.36
C VAL A 206 -13.69 -0.87 -1.19
N ILE A 207 -14.93 -0.82 -1.69
CA ILE A 207 -15.84 -1.97 -1.67
C ILE A 207 -15.24 -3.12 -2.49
N GLY A 208 -14.76 -2.85 -3.71
CA GLY A 208 -14.15 -3.85 -4.58
C GLY A 208 -12.93 -4.52 -3.95
N GLN A 209 -12.05 -3.74 -3.30
CA GLN A 209 -10.87 -4.26 -2.60
C GLN A 209 -11.19 -5.18 -1.42
N ASN A 210 -12.36 -5.03 -0.79
CA ASN A 210 -12.76 -5.85 0.37
C ASN A 210 -13.66 -7.02 -0.05
N VAL A 211 -14.63 -6.77 -0.92
CA VAL A 211 -15.60 -7.79 -1.38
C VAL A 211 -14.98 -8.74 -2.38
N GLY A 212 -14.13 -8.25 -3.29
CA GLY A 212 -13.50 -9.06 -4.34
C GLY A 212 -12.75 -10.29 -3.79
N PRO A 213 -11.80 -10.13 -2.85
CA PRO A 213 -11.10 -11.26 -2.23
C PRO A 213 -12.02 -12.23 -1.49
N LEU A 214 -13.07 -11.73 -0.82
CA LEU A 214 -14.05 -12.57 -0.12
C LEU A 214 -14.87 -13.41 -1.10
N LEU A 215 -15.32 -12.82 -2.20
CA LEU A 215 -16.03 -13.54 -3.26
C LEU A 215 -15.13 -14.57 -3.93
N LEU A 216 -13.86 -14.23 -4.22
CA LEU A 216 -12.89 -15.18 -4.76
C LEU A 216 -12.68 -16.36 -3.81
N ALA A 217 -12.47 -16.11 -2.52
CA ALA A 217 -12.33 -17.16 -1.52
C ALA A 217 -13.58 -18.05 -1.45
N LEU A 218 -14.78 -17.45 -1.44
CA LEU A 218 -16.03 -18.19 -1.46
C LEU A 218 -16.16 -19.06 -2.72
N SER A 219 -15.86 -18.51 -3.90
CA SER A 219 -15.89 -19.25 -5.18
C SER A 219 -14.93 -20.43 -5.19
N VAL A 220 -13.73 -20.28 -4.62
CA VAL A 220 -12.76 -21.38 -4.52
C VAL A 220 -13.27 -22.47 -3.58
N VAL A 221 -13.80 -22.10 -2.41
CA VAL A 221 -14.36 -23.05 -1.43
C VAL A 221 -15.54 -23.81 -2.02
N THR A 222 -16.48 -23.13 -2.67
CA THR A 222 -17.62 -23.80 -3.31
C THR A 222 -17.19 -24.68 -4.48
N GLY A 223 -16.19 -24.27 -5.25
CA GLY A 223 -15.60 -25.10 -6.31
C GLY A 223 -14.96 -26.39 -5.79
N ILE A 224 -14.20 -26.30 -4.70
CA ILE A 224 -13.61 -27.48 -4.03
C ILE A 224 -14.71 -28.40 -3.49
N ALA A 225 -15.74 -27.82 -2.84
CA ALA A 225 -16.87 -28.58 -2.32
C ALA A 225 -17.64 -29.32 -3.42
N GLN A 226 -17.91 -28.67 -4.56
CA GLN A 226 -18.53 -29.31 -5.72
C GLN A 226 -17.70 -30.50 -6.20
N LEU A 227 -16.39 -30.32 -6.37
CA LEU A 227 -15.49 -31.39 -6.81
C LEU A 227 -15.51 -32.57 -5.83
N ALA A 228 -15.44 -32.29 -4.53
CA ALA A 228 -15.42 -33.32 -3.49
C ALA A 228 -16.75 -34.10 -3.40
N LEU A 229 -17.89 -33.43 -3.57
CA LEU A 229 -19.21 -34.03 -3.41
C LEU A 229 -19.72 -34.73 -4.67
N THR A 230 -19.32 -34.26 -5.86
CA THR A 230 -19.89 -34.73 -7.13
C THR A 230 -18.87 -35.41 -8.04
N ALA A 231 -17.58 -35.35 -7.71
CA ALA A 231 -16.47 -35.73 -8.60
C ALA A 231 -16.46 -35.00 -9.96
N THR A 232 -17.21 -33.89 -10.08
CA THR A 232 -17.25 -33.05 -11.28
C THR A 232 -16.41 -31.80 -11.11
N VAL A 233 -15.67 -31.43 -12.14
CA VAL A 233 -14.89 -30.19 -12.16
C VAL A 233 -15.83 -28.97 -12.20
N PRO A 234 -15.64 -27.96 -11.34
CA PRO A 234 -16.46 -26.75 -11.32
C PRO A 234 -16.09 -25.80 -12.48
N TRP A 235 -16.37 -26.20 -13.72
CA TRP A 235 -15.95 -25.50 -14.93
C TRP A 235 -16.39 -24.03 -14.96
N TRP A 236 -17.60 -23.70 -14.50
CA TRP A 236 -18.07 -22.32 -14.42
C TRP A 236 -17.21 -21.45 -13.52
N THR A 237 -16.85 -21.95 -12.34
CA THR A 237 -15.96 -21.27 -11.41
C THR A 237 -14.58 -21.05 -12.03
N VAL A 238 -14.03 -22.08 -12.67
CA VAL A 238 -12.73 -22.00 -13.36
C VAL A 238 -12.77 -20.95 -14.48
N LEU A 239 -13.81 -20.97 -15.32
CA LEU A 239 -13.97 -20.02 -16.44
C LEU A 239 -14.15 -18.58 -15.95
N ILE A 240 -14.92 -18.35 -14.89
CA ILE A 240 -15.12 -17.01 -14.32
C ILE A 240 -13.79 -16.47 -13.76
N VAL A 241 -13.09 -17.26 -12.93
CA VAL A 241 -11.81 -16.84 -12.35
C VAL A 241 -10.76 -16.59 -13.45
N ALA A 242 -10.69 -17.48 -14.46
CA ALA A 242 -9.79 -17.32 -15.59
C ALA A 242 -10.12 -16.07 -16.40
N SER A 243 -11.38 -15.83 -16.74
CA SER A 243 -11.80 -14.66 -17.52
C SER A 243 -11.55 -13.34 -16.77
N MET A 244 -11.90 -13.26 -15.49
CA MET A 244 -11.60 -12.09 -14.64
C MET A 244 -10.09 -11.85 -14.54
N THR A 245 -9.30 -12.91 -14.36
CA THR A 245 -7.83 -12.81 -14.34
C THR A 245 -7.29 -12.30 -15.68
N MET A 246 -7.79 -12.81 -16.80
CA MET A 246 -7.38 -12.37 -18.13
C MET A 246 -7.77 -10.93 -18.43
N VAL A 247 -8.96 -10.49 -18.00
CA VAL A 247 -9.37 -9.08 -18.10
C VAL A 247 -8.43 -8.19 -17.27
N ARG A 248 -8.16 -8.55 -16.02
CA ARG A 248 -7.22 -7.81 -15.14
C ARG A 248 -5.83 -7.72 -15.77
N CYS A 249 -5.30 -8.84 -16.25
CA CYS A 249 -3.97 -8.90 -16.89
C CYS A 249 -3.94 -8.14 -18.21
N GLY A 250 -5.02 -8.17 -19.00
CA GLY A 250 -5.16 -7.43 -20.24
C GLY A 250 -5.18 -5.92 -20.01
N VAL A 251 -5.98 -5.45 -19.05
CA VAL A 251 -5.99 -4.03 -18.65
C VAL A 251 -4.62 -3.60 -18.13
N ALA A 252 -3.98 -4.41 -17.28
CA ALA A 252 -2.64 -4.15 -16.78
C ALA A 252 -1.60 -4.06 -17.91
N ALA A 253 -1.63 -5.00 -18.86
CA ALA A 253 -0.72 -5.01 -20.00
C ALA A 253 -0.90 -3.79 -20.91
N LEU A 254 -2.16 -3.36 -21.15
CA LEU A 254 -2.48 -2.17 -21.93
C LEU A 254 -2.01 -0.89 -21.22
N ARG A 255 -2.27 -0.77 -19.92
CA ARG A 255 -1.88 0.39 -19.10
C ARG A 255 -0.37 0.52 -18.96
N ALA A 256 0.30 -0.60 -18.68
CA ALA A 256 1.76 -0.64 -18.56
C ALA A 256 2.48 -0.58 -19.92
N ARG A 257 1.75 -0.81 -21.03
CA ARG A 257 2.32 -1.06 -22.36
C ARG A 257 3.35 -2.19 -22.35
N GLN A 258 3.09 -3.25 -21.58
CA GLN A 258 4.02 -4.34 -21.35
C GLN A 258 3.30 -5.69 -21.31
N LEU A 259 3.63 -6.58 -22.25
CA LEU A 259 3.02 -7.92 -22.33
C LEU A 259 3.37 -8.83 -21.14
N ARG A 260 4.41 -8.49 -20.35
CA ARG A 260 4.80 -9.28 -19.17
C ARG A 260 3.66 -9.43 -18.13
N PHE A 261 2.70 -8.51 -18.13
CA PHE A 261 1.53 -8.59 -17.23
C PHE A 261 0.58 -9.75 -17.57
N PHE A 262 0.69 -10.41 -18.72
CA PHE A 262 -0.02 -11.68 -18.94
C PHE A 262 0.53 -12.80 -18.06
N ALA A 263 1.84 -12.78 -17.74
CA ALA A 263 2.41 -13.73 -16.78
C ALA A 263 1.90 -13.49 -15.34
N PHE A 264 1.30 -12.32 -15.07
CA PHE A 264 0.67 -12.03 -13.80
C PHE A 264 -0.54 -12.92 -13.51
N ALA A 265 -1.11 -13.59 -14.52
CA ALA A 265 -2.14 -14.61 -14.31
C ALA A 265 -1.68 -15.75 -13.37
N LEU A 266 -0.37 -16.00 -13.30
CA LEU A 266 0.24 -16.97 -12.39
C LEU A 266 0.24 -16.51 -10.92
N HIS A 267 -0.10 -15.25 -10.66
CA HIS A 267 -0.26 -14.71 -9.31
C HIS A 267 -1.60 -15.09 -8.68
N THR A 268 -2.66 -15.29 -9.48
CA THR A 268 -4.01 -15.58 -8.98
C THR A 268 -4.06 -16.72 -7.95
N PRO A 269 -3.38 -17.87 -8.14
CA PRO A 269 -3.37 -18.95 -7.14
C PRO A 269 -2.70 -18.57 -5.81
N ILE A 270 -1.74 -17.65 -5.86
CA ILE A 270 -0.99 -17.19 -4.68
C ILE A 270 -1.80 -16.17 -3.87
N ASN A 271 -2.67 -15.41 -4.54
CA ASN A 271 -3.56 -14.41 -3.91
C ASN A 271 -4.80 -15.02 -3.22
N ILE A 272 -5.00 -16.34 -3.30
CA ILE A 272 -6.08 -17.08 -2.62
C ILE A 272 -5.75 -17.30 -1.13
N PHE A 273 -4.47 -17.20 -0.74
CA PHE A 273 -3.96 -17.39 0.63
C PHE A 273 -3.56 -16.06 1.29
#